data_AF-A0A662HLT8-F1
#
_entry.id   AF-A0A662HLT8-F1
#
_cell.length_a   1.000
_cell.length_b   1.000
_cell.length_c   1.000
_cell.angle_alpha   90.00
_cell.angle_beta   90.00
_cell.angle_gamma   90.00
#
_symmetry.space_group_name_H-M   'P 1'
#
loop_
_entity.id
_entity.type
_entity.pdbx_description
1 polymer ?
#
loop_
_entity_poly.entity_id
_entity_poly.type
_entity_poly.pdbx_seq_one_letter_code
_entity_poly.pdbx_strand_id
1 'polypeptide(L)'
;MGKWKNRLLRYWTYFRRGHGTYLVFLLSFSNFVVIQYRLLVESVPVLKGLFPSLLFFVLIFLPTYVVAAILIGWMDYRRLAVPIDAALMAKASPWVRDLARALMALARGRNEEAARILAKWVDEDVGS
;
A
#
# COMPACT_ATOMS: atom_id res chain seq x y z
N MET A 1 10.82 -30.77 14.81
CA MET A 1 10.14 -29.51 15.23
C MET A 1 8.79 -29.44 14.54
N GLY A 2 7.71 -29.57 15.30
CA GLY A 2 6.44 -30.15 14.83
C GLY A 2 5.65 -29.31 13.82
N LYS A 3 5.02 -30.00 12.87
CA LYS A 3 4.09 -29.49 11.83
C LYS A 3 3.06 -28.45 12.33
N TRP A 4 2.72 -28.51 13.62
CA TRP A 4 1.87 -27.57 14.35
C TRP A 4 2.41 -26.14 14.41
N LYS A 5 3.73 -25.97 14.64
CA LYS A 5 4.38 -24.65 14.64
C LYS A 5 4.25 -23.97 13.28
N ASN A 6 4.41 -24.72 12.18
CA ASN A 6 4.24 -24.19 10.82
C ASN A 6 2.79 -23.78 10.50
N ARG A 7 1.78 -24.48 11.05
CA ARG A 7 0.36 -24.12 10.87
C ARG A 7 0.00 -22.86 11.66
N LEU A 8 0.44 -22.77 12.91
CA LEU A 8 0.24 -21.59 13.76
C LEU A 8 0.89 -20.34 13.17
N LEU A 9 2.14 -20.44 12.69
CA LEU A 9 2.82 -19.33 12.02
C LEU A 9 2.09 -18.87 10.75
N ARG A 10 1.49 -19.81 10.01
CA ARG A 10 0.70 -19.50 8.82
C ARG A 10 -0.60 -18.76 9.17
N TYR A 11 -1.36 -19.24 10.15
CA TYR A 11 -2.56 -18.54 10.63
C TYR A 11 -2.23 -17.18 11.24
N TRP A 12 -1.14 -17.07 11.97
CA TRP A 12 -0.65 -15.80 12.48
C TRP A 12 -0.32 -14.82 11.35
N THR A 13 0.29 -15.30 10.27
CA THR A 13 0.57 -14.47 9.08
C THR A 13 -0.73 -14.00 8.41
N TYR A 14 -1.72 -14.88 8.28
CA TYR A 14 -3.04 -14.53 7.73
C TYR A 14 -3.76 -13.51 8.61
N PHE A 15 -3.76 -13.73 9.93
CA PHE A 15 -4.33 -12.79 10.89
C PHE A 15 -3.66 -11.44 10.81
N ARG A 16 -2.33 -11.37 10.90
CA ARG A 16 -1.58 -10.10 10.84
C ARG A 16 -1.85 -9.35 9.54
N ARG A 17 -1.89 -10.06 8.41
CA ARG A 17 -2.13 -9.45 7.10
C ARG A 17 -3.56 -8.92 6.97
N GLY A 18 -4.55 -9.69 7.39
CA GLY A 18 -5.95 -9.28 7.37
C GLY A 18 -6.26 -8.17 8.37
N HIS A 19 -5.80 -8.32 9.60
CA HIS A 19 -6.00 -7.37 10.68
C HIS A 19 -5.30 -6.04 10.38
N GLY A 20 -4.01 -6.07 10.04
CA GLY A 20 -3.20 -4.87 9.86
C GLY A 20 -3.66 -3.99 8.68
N THR A 21 -4.20 -4.59 7.62
CA THR A 21 -4.60 -3.82 6.44
C THR A 21 -6.04 -3.35 6.53
N TYR A 22 -6.98 -4.24 6.87
CA TYR A 22 -8.42 -3.95 6.71
C TYR A 22 -9.10 -3.64 8.04
N LEU A 23 -8.87 -4.46 9.07
CA LEU A 23 -9.58 -4.29 10.35
C LEU A 23 -9.09 -3.07 11.11
N VAL A 24 -7.77 -2.85 11.14
CA VAL A 24 -7.19 -1.63 11.74
C VAL A 24 -7.70 -0.40 11.01
N PHE A 25 -7.71 -0.40 9.67
CA PHE A 25 -8.26 0.71 8.90
C PHE A 25 -9.72 0.98 9.27
N LEU A 26 -10.59 -0.03 9.24
CA LEU A 26 -12.02 0.13 9.54
C LEU A 26 -12.25 0.64 10.97
N LEU A 27 -11.51 0.09 11.94
CA LEU A 27 -11.60 0.48 13.35
C LEU A 27 -11.12 1.92 13.55
N SER A 28 -9.96 2.27 13.00
CA SER A 28 -9.41 3.62 13.06
C SER A 28 -10.30 4.63 12.37
N PHE A 29 -10.86 4.29 11.20
CA PHE A 29 -11.78 5.15 10.48
C PHE A 29 -13.09 5.37 11.25
N SER A 30 -13.67 4.30 11.79
CA SER A 30 -14.86 4.38 12.66
C SER A 30 -14.60 5.26 13.88
N ASN A 31 -13.47 5.06 14.56
CA ASN A 31 -13.07 5.88 15.70
C ASN A 31 -12.86 7.34 15.32
N PHE A 32 -12.20 7.61 14.19
CA PHE A 32 -12.02 8.97 13.68
C PHE A 32 -13.36 9.67 13.45
N VAL A 33 -14.30 8.99 12.79
CA VAL A 33 -15.65 9.52 12.54
C VAL A 33 -16.37 9.85 13.83
N VAL A 34 -16.36 8.93 14.80
CA VAL A 34 -17.03 9.15 16.10
C VAL A 34 -16.37 10.28 16.88
N ILE A 35 -15.04 10.28 16.99
CA ILE A 35 -14.28 11.31 17.72
C ILE A 35 -14.51 12.68 17.07
N GLN A 36 -14.43 12.78 15.74
CA GLN A 36 -14.66 14.06 15.07
C GLN A 36 -16.09 14.56 15.25
N TYR A 37 -17.07 13.66 15.16
CA TYR A 37 -18.44 14.07 15.42
C TYR A 37 -18.62 14.57 16.87
N ARG A 38 -18.12 13.81 17.85
CA ARG A 38 -18.30 14.13 19.27
C ARG A 38 -17.52 15.36 19.73
N LEU A 39 -16.30 15.54 19.27
CA LEU A 39 -15.41 16.61 19.76
C LEU A 39 -15.44 17.87 18.90
N LEU A 40 -15.74 17.76 17.60
CA LEU A 40 -15.75 18.91 16.69
C LEU A 40 -17.17 19.31 16.34
N VAL A 41 -17.97 18.39 15.82
CA VAL A 41 -19.31 18.71 15.30
C VAL A 41 -20.26 19.10 16.42
N GLU A 42 -20.32 18.32 17.51
CA GLU A 42 -21.20 18.64 18.64
C GLU A 42 -20.77 19.89 19.42
N SER A 43 -19.48 20.21 19.42
CA SER A 43 -18.92 21.35 20.16
C SER A 43 -19.06 22.69 19.43
N VAL A 44 -19.19 22.69 18.09
CA VAL A 44 -19.36 23.91 17.29
C VAL A 44 -20.84 24.08 16.93
N PRO A 45 -21.55 25.11 17.43
CA PRO A 45 -23.00 25.25 17.24
C PRO A 45 -23.46 25.24 15.78
N VAL A 46 -22.69 25.87 14.89
CA VAL A 46 -22.98 25.90 13.44
C VAL A 46 -22.91 24.50 12.84
N LEU A 47 -21.88 23.72 13.18
CA LEU A 47 -21.71 22.35 12.67
C LEU A 47 -22.79 21.42 13.22
N LYS A 48 -23.12 21.53 14.52
CA LYS A 48 -24.22 20.77 15.13
C LYS A 48 -25.57 21.06 14.49
N GLY A 49 -25.81 22.30 14.07
CA GLY A 49 -27.02 22.67 13.32
C GLY A 49 -27.08 22.01 11.94
N LEU A 50 -25.95 21.92 11.23
CA LEU A 50 -25.84 21.26 9.93
C LEU A 50 -25.88 19.72 10.03
N PHE A 51 -25.33 19.16 11.10
CA PHE A 51 -25.22 17.73 11.33
C PHE A 51 -25.81 17.35 12.69
N PRO A 52 -27.15 17.18 12.79
CA PRO A 52 -27.83 17.02 14.08
C PRO A 52 -27.58 15.66 14.75
N SER A 53 -27.18 14.66 13.97
CA SER A 53 -26.90 13.31 14.47
C SER A 53 -25.66 12.73 13.80
N LEU A 54 -25.00 11.81 14.51
CA LEU A 54 -23.85 11.06 14.00
C LEU A 54 -24.19 10.34 12.69
N LEU A 55 -25.38 9.76 12.61
CA LEU A 55 -25.80 8.99 11.44
C LEU A 55 -25.99 9.90 10.21
N PHE A 56 -26.56 11.09 10.42
CA PHE A 56 -26.66 12.11 9.37
C PHE A 56 -25.28 12.61 8.92
N PHE A 57 -24.38 12.86 9.87
CA PHE A 57 -22.99 13.21 9.57
C PHE A 57 -22.32 12.12 8.71
N VAL A 58 -22.41 10.85 9.10
CA VAL A 58 -21.82 9.73 8.35
C VAL A 58 -22.37 9.64 6.93
N LEU A 59 -23.69 9.75 6.75
CA LEU A 59 -24.32 9.64 5.43
C LEU A 59 -23.84 10.70 4.43
N ILE A 60 -23.46 11.88 4.91
CA ILE A 60 -22.95 12.97 4.07
C ILE A 60 -21.42 12.93 3.99
N PHE A 61 -20.75 12.71 5.11
CA PHE A 61 -19.29 12.68 5.21
C PHE A 61 -18.67 11.54 4.40
N LEU A 62 -19.26 10.34 4.43
CA LEU A 62 -18.63 9.17 3.81
C LEU A 62 -18.58 9.26 2.28
N PRO A 63 -19.66 9.62 1.55
CA PRO A 63 -19.60 9.85 0.11
C PRO A 63 -18.68 11.00 -0.27
N THR A 64 -18.75 12.13 0.45
CA THR A 64 -17.90 13.30 0.18
C THR A 64 -16.42 12.99 0.41
N TYR A 65 -16.10 12.28 1.49
CA TYR A 65 -14.76 11.78 1.78
C TYR A 65 -14.24 10.85 0.68
N VAL A 66 -15.06 9.89 0.21
CA VAL A 66 -14.65 8.96 -0.86
C VAL A 66 -14.36 9.72 -2.15
N VAL A 67 -15.23 10.64 -2.57
CA VAL A 67 -15.00 11.46 -3.78
C VAL A 67 -13.73 12.30 -3.62
N ALA A 68 -13.56 12.98 -2.49
CA ALA A 68 -12.36 13.79 -2.23
C ALA A 68 -11.09 12.93 -2.23
N ALA A 69 -11.12 11.75 -1.59
CA ALA A 69 -9.99 10.82 -1.55
C ALA A 69 -9.62 10.31 -2.95
N ILE A 70 -10.61 10.00 -3.80
CA ILE A 70 -10.38 9.61 -5.21
C ILE A 70 -9.75 10.77 -5.98
N LEU A 71 -10.25 12.00 -5.83
CA LEU A 71 -9.72 13.16 -6.54
C LEU A 71 -8.28 13.49 -6.11
N ILE A 72 -8.01 13.48 -4.80
CA ILE A 72 -6.67 13.70 -4.25
C ILE A 72 -5.74 12.58 -4.71
N GLY A 73 -6.16 11.31 -4.61
CA GLY A 73 -5.37 10.16 -5.06
C GLY A 73 -5.10 10.18 -6.56
N TRP A 74 -6.08 10.57 -7.38
CA TRP A 74 -5.91 10.74 -8.82
C TRP A 74 -4.93 11.87 -9.15
N MET A 75 -5.01 12.99 -8.44
CA MET A 75 -4.09 14.11 -8.59
C MET A 75 -2.67 13.71 -8.18
N ASP A 76 -2.53 12.99 -7.07
CA ASP A 76 -1.23 12.49 -6.61
C ASP A 76 -0.62 11.49 -7.60
N TYR A 77 -1.44 10.55 -8.09
CA TYR A 77 -1.03 9.57 -9.09
C TYR A 77 -0.59 10.21 -10.42
N ARG A 78 -1.30 11.25 -10.88
CA ARG A 78 -1.00 11.91 -12.17
C ARG A 78 0.06 13.00 -12.10
N ARG A 79 0.26 13.67 -10.96
CA ARG A 79 1.07 14.89 -10.87
C ARG A 79 2.16 14.88 -9.79
N LEU A 80 2.20 13.92 -8.86
CA LEU A 80 3.04 13.99 -7.67
C LEU A 80 3.85 12.69 -7.42
N ALA A 81 3.84 12.16 -6.20
CA ALA A 81 4.91 11.33 -5.66
C ALA A 81 4.96 9.90 -6.21
N VAL A 82 3.83 9.29 -6.56
CA VAL A 82 3.75 7.87 -6.97
C VAL A 82 4.68 7.49 -8.13
N PRO A 83 4.71 8.21 -9.27
CA PRO A 83 5.65 7.89 -10.35
C PRO A 83 7.12 8.14 -9.96
N ILE A 84 7.38 9.14 -9.11
CA ILE A 84 8.73 9.49 -8.64
C ILE A 84 9.25 8.43 -7.66
N ASP A 85 8.42 8.02 -6.70
CA ASP A 85 8.72 6.99 -5.71
C ASP A 85 8.84 5.61 -6.34
N ALA A 86 7.95 5.27 -7.28
CA ALA A 86 8.08 4.03 -8.05
C ALA A 86 9.39 4.01 -8.85
N ALA A 87 9.76 5.12 -9.50
CA ALA A 87 11.03 5.22 -10.21
C ALA A 87 12.24 5.20 -9.27
N LEU A 88 12.16 5.84 -8.10
CA LEU A 88 13.20 5.82 -7.06
C LEU A 88 13.40 4.42 -6.50
N MET A 89 12.33 3.71 -6.16
CA MET A 89 12.37 2.32 -5.70
C MET A 89 12.92 1.39 -6.77
N ALA A 90 12.51 1.59 -8.02
CA ALA A 90 13.07 0.84 -9.15
C ALA A 90 14.57 1.10 -9.32
N LYS A 91 15.04 2.34 -9.16
CA LYS A 91 16.48 2.66 -9.22
C LYS A 91 17.27 2.17 -8.00
N ALA A 92 16.66 2.18 -6.82
CA ALA A 92 17.28 1.74 -5.58
C ALA A 92 17.41 0.21 -5.50
N SER A 93 16.51 -0.53 -6.16
CA SER A 93 16.55 -1.99 -6.20
C SER A 93 17.79 -2.51 -6.92
N PRO A 94 18.69 -3.26 -6.23
CA PRO A 94 19.84 -3.86 -6.88
C PRO A 94 19.46 -4.82 -8.01
N TRP A 95 18.33 -5.54 -7.87
CA TRP A 95 17.82 -6.46 -8.87
C TRP A 95 17.42 -5.74 -10.17
N VAL A 96 16.64 -4.65 -10.07
CA VAL A 96 16.23 -3.86 -11.25
C VAL A 96 17.43 -3.27 -11.97
N ARG A 97 18.42 -2.76 -11.20
CA ARG A 97 19.67 -2.22 -11.75
C ARG A 97 20.49 -3.28 -12.48
N ASP A 98 20.57 -4.48 -11.94
CA ASP A 98 21.31 -5.59 -12.53
C ASP A 98 20.61 -6.12 -13.77
N LEU A 99 19.28 -6.24 -13.75
CA LEU A 99 18.47 -6.58 -14.91
C LEU A 99 18.68 -5.57 -16.05
N ALA A 100 18.63 -4.26 -15.76
CA ALA A 100 18.88 -3.23 -16.76
C ALA A 100 20.29 -3.31 -17.36
N ARG A 101 21.31 -3.62 -16.55
CA ARG A 101 22.68 -3.84 -17.02
C ARG A 101 22.81 -5.08 -17.89
N ALA A 102 22.17 -6.18 -17.52
CA ALA A 102 22.15 -7.40 -18.31
C ALA A 102 21.48 -7.17 -19.68
N LEU A 103 20.35 -6.46 -19.72
CA LEU A 103 19.67 -6.09 -20.97
C LEU A 103 20.56 -5.22 -21.88
N MET A 104 21.29 -4.24 -21.32
CA MET A 104 22.27 -3.45 -22.09
C MET A 104 23.45 -4.28 -22.60
N ALA A 105 23.89 -5.30 -21.85
CA ALA A 105 24.95 -6.20 -22.29
C ALA A 105 24.46 -7.07 -23.46
N LEU A 106 23.24 -7.62 -23.38
CA LEU A 106 22.60 -8.35 -24.49
C LEU A 106 22.46 -7.49 -25.75
N ALA A 107 21.97 -6.26 -25.62
CA ALA A 107 21.81 -5.33 -26.75
C ALA A 107 23.14 -4.99 -27.45
N ARG A 108 24.26 -5.11 -26.74
CA ARG A 108 25.63 -4.92 -27.26
C ARG A 108 26.30 -6.23 -27.71
N GLY A 109 25.55 -7.34 -27.74
CA GLY A 109 26.07 -8.67 -28.09
C GLY A 109 26.94 -9.34 -27.02
N ARG A 110 27.01 -8.77 -25.81
CA ARG A 110 27.82 -9.27 -24.67
C ARG A 110 27.00 -10.27 -23.85
N ASN A 111 26.68 -11.41 -24.45
CA ASN A 111 25.76 -12.39 -23.86
C ASN A 111 26.30 -13.05 -22.57
N GLU A 112 27.61 -13.34 -22.51
CA GLU A 112 28.20 -13.92 -21.30
C GLU A 112 28.17 -12.96 -20.09
N GLU A 113 28.38 -11.67 -20.33
CA GLU A 113 28.33 -10.66 -19.27
C GLU A 113 26.91 -10.53 -18.72
N ALA A 114 25.90 -10.56 -19.59
CA ALA A 114 24.50 -10.58 -19.19
C ALA A 114 24.16 -11.80 -18.35
N ALA A 115 24.59 -13.00 -18.77
CA ALA A 115 24.36 -14.25 -18.05
C ALA A 115 24.98 -14.22 -16.65
N ARG A 116 26.23 -13.74 -16.50
CA ARG A 116 26.89 -13.60 -15.18
C ARG A 116 26.18 -12.64 -14.25
N ILE A 117 25.62 -11.54 -14.78
CA ILE A 117 24.89 -10.56 -13.97
C ILE A 117 23.59 -11.18 -13.44
N LEU A 118 22.85 -11.90 -14.28
CA LEU A 118 21.58 -12.52 -13.89
C LEU A 118 21.77 -13.77 -13.02
N ALA A 119 22.87 -14.51 -13.18
CA ALA A 119 23.19 -15.68 -12.36
C ALA A 119 23.19 -15.40 -10.85
N LYS A 120 23.47 -14.16 -10.43
CA LYS A 120 23.43 -13.74 -9.01
C LYS A 120 22.02 -13.78 -8.39
N TRP A 121 20.99 -13.80 -9.23
CA TRP A 121 19.58 -13.66 -8.85
C TRP A 121 18.77 -14.92 -9.15
N VAL A 122 19.38 -15.91 -9.80
CA VAL A 122 18.78 -17.21 -10.06
C VAL A 122 19.38 -18.16 -9.04
N ASP A 123 18.58 -18.59 -8.07
CA ASP A 123 18.93 -19.77 -7.27
C ASP A 123 19.04 -20.95 -8.24
N GLU A 124 20.11 -21.74 -8.16
CA GLU A 124 20.44 -22.84 -9.08
C GLU A 124 19.35 -23.95 -9.18
N ASP A 125 18.21 -23.82 -8.51
CA ASP A 125 17.12 -24.80 -8.43
C ASP A 125 15.90 -24.48 -9.33
N VAL A 126 16.10 -23.90 -10.51
CA VAL A 126 15.08 -23.94 -11.58
C VAL A 126 15.54 -24.87 -12.70
N GLY A 127 15.63 -26.16 -12.34
CA GLY A 127 15.34 -27.29 -13.22
C GLY A 127 16.48 -27.84 -14.08
N SER A 128 17.22 -28.82 -13.55
CA SER A 128 17.24 -30.22 -14.02
C SER A 128 18.21 -31.05 -13.17
#